data_AF-A0A7I4BNH4-F1
#
_entry.id   AF-A0A7I4BNH4-F1
#
_cell.length_a   1.000
_cell.length_b   1.000
_cell.length_c   1.000
_cell.angle_alpha   90.00
_cell.angle_beta   90.00
_cell.angle_gamma   90.00
#
_symmetry.space_group_name_H-M   'P 1'
#
loop_
_entity.id
_entity.type
_entity.pdbx_description
1 polymer ?
#
loop_
_entity_poly.entity_id
_entity_poly.type
_entity_poly.pdbx_seq_one_letter_code
_entity_poly.pdbx_strand_id
1 'polypeptide(L)'
;MLSNKDYAHLTQPLDVRRQAAEVFIKVSVKPELKVQAEPITDPYGPSIVDPELEAIVVSKETLKGGESVNNKRAERGLSQLQVEVVDLLFEDGNSEKISSAILREREVKQTKVG
;
A
#
# COMPACT_ATOMS: atom_id res chain seq x y z
N MET A 1 -8.34 11.96 -1.21
CA MET A 1 -7.69 11.60 0.08
C MET A 1 -6.18 11.74 -0.09
N LEU A 2 -5.48 12.36 0.89
CA LEU A 2 -4.01 12.58 1.06
C LEU A 2 -3.65 14.04 1.39
N SER A 3 -4.58 14.98 1.24
CA SER A 3 -4.33 16.43 1.38
C SER A 3 -3.80 16.88 2.76
N ASN A 4 -4.04 16.07 3.79
CA ASN A 4 -3.68 16.40 5.19
C ASN A 4 -2.43 15.66 5.69
N LYS A 5 -1.63 15.05 4.80
CA LYS A 5 -0.39 14.37 5.21
C LYS A 5 0.77 15.34 5.33
N ASP A 6 1.61 15.13 6.34
CA ASP A 6 2.90 15.81 6.43
C ASP A 6 3.72 15.57 5.16
N TYR A 7 4.30 16.65 4.65
CA TYR A 7 5.07 16.66 3.41
C TYR A 7 4.29 16.15 2.18
N ALA A 8 2.95 16.33 2.15
CA ALA A 8 2.11 15.89 1.03
C ALA A 8 2.59 16.43 -0.33
N HIS A 9 3.18 17.63 -0.38
CA HIS A 9 3.75 18.23 -1.60
C HIS A 9 4.93 17.44 -2.19
N LEU A 10 5.59 16.59 -1.41
CA LEU A 10 6.63 15.66 -1.88
C LEU A 10 6.06 14.30 -2.30
N THR A 11 4.73 14.11 -2.20
CA THR A 11 4.10 12.89 -2.69
C THR A 11 4.07 12.92 -4.22
N GLN A 12 4.65 11.90 -4.83
CA GLN A 12 4.63 11.72 -6.27
C GLN A 12 3.18 11.62 -6.80
N PRO A 13 2.91 12.14 -8.02
CA PRO A 13 1.63 11.96 -8.71
C PRO A 13 1.23 10.47 -8.79
N LEU A 14 -0.07 10.21 -8.83
CA LEU A 14 -0.61 8.83 -8.84
C LEU A 14 0.00 7.97 -9.95
N ASP A 15 0.06 8.49 -11.17
CA ASP A 15 0.60 7.77 -12.32
C ASP A 15 2.08 7.39 -12.17
N VAL A 16 2.87 8.28 -11.57
CA VAL A 16 4.29 8.03 -11.28
C VAL A 16 4.43 6.91 -10.26
N ARG A 17 3.63 6.93 -9.19
CA ARG A 17 3.65 5.88 -8.15
C ARG A 17 3.19 4.54 -8.72
N ARG A 18 2.16 4.54 -9.56
CA ARG A 18 1.65 3.34 -10.25
C ARG A 18 2.75 2.73 -11.12
N GLN A 19 3.35 3.52 -12.00
CA GLN A 19 4.41 3.06 -12.89
C GLN A 19 5.60 2.51 -12.09
N ALA A 20 6.01 3.19 -11.02
CA ALA A 20 7.13 2.74 -10.18
C ALA A 20 6.85 1.37 -9.53
N ALA A 21 5.63 1.15 -9.02
CA ALA A 21 5.25 -0.12 -8.42
C ALA A 21 5.21 -1.26 -9.45
N GLU A 22 4.62 -1.02 -10.63
CA GLU A 22 4.59 -2.00 -11.72
C GLU A 22 6.00 -2.37 -12.19
N VAL A 23 6.85 -1.37 -12.41
CA VAL A 23 8.25 -1.57 -12.82
C VAL A 23 9.02 -2.38 -11.79
N PHE A 24 8.88 -2.06 -10.50
CA PHE A 24 9.55 -2.81 -9.43
C PHE A 24 9.14 -4.29 -9.44
N ILE A 25 7.85 -4.58 -9.54
CA ILE A 25 7.36 -5.97 -9.57
C ILE A 25 7.93 -6.69 -10.81
N LYS A 26 7.89 -6.05 -11.97
CA LYS A 26 8.33 -6.64 -13.24
C LYS A 26 9.84 -6.85 -13.33
N VAL A 27 10.63 -5.92 -12.81
CA VAL A 27 12.09 -5.93 -12.95
C VAL A 27 12.76 -6.67 -11.79
N SER A 28 12.25 -6.50 -10.56
CA SER A 28 12.93 -6.94 -9.34
C SER A 28 12.28 -8.12 -8.64
N VAL A 29 11.00 -8.40 -8.90
CA VAL A 29 10.27 -9.50 -8.23
C VAL A 29 10.05 -10.68 -9.16
N LYS A 30 9.21 -10.51 -10.20
CA LYS A 30 8.89 -11.57 -11.16
C LYS A 30 8.30 -11.01 -12.46
N PRO A 31 9.02 -11.08 -13.60
CA PRO A 31 8.57 -10.49 -14.86
C PRO A 31 7.25 -11.05 -15.40
N GLU A 32 6.98 -12.33 -15.18
CA GLU A 32 5.78 -12.98 -15.75
C GLU A 32 4.47 -12.60 -15.03
N LEU A 33 4.52 -11.98 -13.84
CA LEU A 33 3.31 -11.64 -13.09
C LEU A 33 2.43 -10.66 -13.87
N LYS A 34 1.14 -10.96 -13.99
CA LYS A 34 0.17 -9.96 -14.45
C LYS A 34 -0.08 -9.00 -13.28
N VAL A 35 0.22 -7.72 -13.49
CA VAL A 35 0.03 -6.68 -12.48
C VAL A 35 -1.08 -5.77 -12.96
N GLN A 36 -2.09 -5.59 -12.12
CA GLN A 36 -3.13 -4.60 -12.31
C GLN A 36 -3.06 -3.61 -11.16
N ALA A 37 -2.74 -2.37 -11.46
CA ALA A 37 -2.61 -1.32 -10.45
C ALA A 37 -3.72 -0.28 -10.66
N GLU A 38 -4.76 -0.38 -9.84
CA GLU A 38 -5.93 0.51 -9.89
C GLU A 38 -5.85 1.60 -8.81
N PRO A 39 -6.37 2.81 -9.08
CA PRO A 39 -6.54 3.83 -8.06
C PRO A 39 -7.51 3.37 -6.97
N ILE A 40 -7.12 3.52 -5.70
CA ILE A 40 -8.02 3.32 -4.56
C ILE A 40 -8.76 4.64 -4.30
N THR A 41 -10.00 4.74 -4.77
CA THR A 41 -10.84 5.94 -4.63
C THR A 41 -11.80 5.87 -3.44
N ASP A 42 -12.07 4.67 -2.95
CA ASP A 42 -12.87 4.39 -1.75
C ASP A 42 -12.10 3.42 -0.82
N PRO A 43 -12.51 3.25 0.44
CA PRO A 43 -11.77 2.44 1.41
C PRO A 43 -11.63 0.95 1.06
N TYR A 44 -12.45 0.42 0.15
CA TYR A 44 -12.49 -1.00 -0.19
C TYR A 44 -11.92 -1.28 -1.59
N GLY A 45 -12.01 -0.33 -2.51
CA GLY A 45 -11.56 -0.52 -3.90
C GLY A 45 -12.23 -1.75 -4.55
N PRO A 46 -11.51 -2.52 -5.39
CA PRO A 46 -12.09 -3.67 -6.09
C PRO A 46 -12.41 -4.84 -5.15
N SER A 47 -11.89 -4.84 -3.92
CA SER A 47 -11.93 -6.00 -3.03
C SER A 47 -13.33 -6.44 -2.59
N ILE A 48 -14.35 -5.60 -2.75
CA ILE A 48 -15.75 -5.91 -2.37
C ILE A 48 -16.68 -6.06 -3.58
N VAL A 49 -16.13 -6.09 -4.79
CA VAL A 49 -16.87 -6.26 -6.04
C VAL A 49 -16.36 -7.44 -6.87
N ASP A 50 -15.08 -7.75 -6.78
CA ASP A 50 -14.47 -8.86 -7.53
C ASP A 50 -14.64 -10.20 -6.78
N PRO A 51 -15.41 -11.16 -7.34
CA PRO A 51 -15.63 -12.46 -6.74
C PRO A 51 -14.45 -13.42 -6.91
N GLU A 52 -13.54 -13.17 -7.86
CA GLU A 52 -12.41 -14.07 -8.18
C GLU A 52 -11.22 -13.87 -7.24
N LEU A 53 -11.24 -12.82 -6.41
CA LEU A 53 -10.21 -12.61 -5.39
C LEU A 53 -10.25 -13.69 -4.31
N GLU A 54 -9.08 -14.26 -4.02
CA GLU A 54 -8.92 -15.35 -3.04
C GLU A 54 -8.21 -14.88 -1.75
N ALA A 55 -7.36 -13.86 -1.84
CA ALA A 55 -6.52 -13.40 -0.72
C ALA A 55 -6.35 -11.87 -0.70
N ILE A 56 -6.03 -11.33 0.48
CA ILE A 56 -5.62 -9.94 0.67
C ILE A 56 -4.37 -9.89 1.55
N VAL A 57 -3.34 -9.20 1.05
CA VAL A 57 -2.08 -9.01 1.78
C VAL A 57 -2.11 -7.63 2.45
N VAL A 58 -1.88 -7.60 3.75
CA VAL A 58 -1.93 -6.39 4.58
C VAL A 58 -0.69 -6.29 5.46
N SER A 59 -0.26 -5.08 5.80
CA SER A 59 0.67 -4.91 6.93
C SER A 59 -0.09 -5.00 8.25
N LYS A 60 0.66 -5.13 9.36
CA LYS A 60 0.10 -5.00 10.73
C LYS A 60 -0.74 -3.72 10.92
N GLU A 61 -0.41 -2.63 10.24
CA GLU A 61 -1.15 -1.36 10.35
C GLU A 61 -2.51 -1.41 9.65
N THR A 62 -2.61 -2.19 8.59
CA THR A 62 -3.80 -2.29 7.74
C THR A 62 -4.64 -3.54 8.00
N LEU A 63 -4.32 -4.33 9.04
CA LEU A 63 -5.05 -5.55 9.38
C LEU A 63 -6.55 -5.30 9.59
N LYS A 64 -6.91 -4.27 10.34
CA LYS A 64 -8.32 -3.86 10.53
C LYS A 64 -9.02 -3.49 9.22
N GLY A 65 -8.26 -2.98 8.24
CA GLY A 65 -8.77 -2.73 6.89
C GLY A 65 -9.13 -4.02 6.17
N GLY A 66 -8.25 -5.04 6.24
CA GLY A 66 -8.52 -6.37 5.72
C GLY A 66 -9.73 -7.05 6.37
N GLU A 67 -9.86 -6.94 7.70
CA GLU A 67 -11.04 -7.43 8.42
C GLU A 67 -12.33 -6.70 7.96
N SER A 68 -12.25 -5.38 7.78
CA SER A 68 -13.37 -4.58 7.27
C SER A 68 -13.80 -5.00 5.85
N VAL A 69 -12.84 -5.34 4.98
CA VAL A 69 -13.11 -5.90 3.65
C VAL A 69 -13.90 -7.20 3.77
N ASN A 70 -13.47 -8.14 4.62
CA ASN A 70 -14.16 -9.43 4.79
C ASN A 70 -15.58 -9.29 5.35
N ASN A 71 -15.80 -8.37 6.29
CA ASN A 71 -17.14 -8.05 6.76
C ASN A 71 -18.03 -7.55 5.61
N LYS A 72 -17.50 -6.66 4.78
CA LYS A 72 -18.24 -6.10 3.65
C LYS A 72 -18.50 -7.12 2.54
N ARG A 73 -17.58 -8.05 2.31
CA ARG A 73 -17.75 -9.19 1.40
C ARG A 73 -18.85 -10.13 1.89
N ALA A 74 -18.88 -10.44 3.19
CA ALA A 74 -19.93 -11.27 3.78
C ALA A 74 -21.33 -10.63 3.66
N GLU A 75 -21.45 -9.32 3.91
CA GLU A 75 -22.70 -8.57 3.68
C GLU A 75 -23.20 -8.65 2.22
N ARG A 76 -22.27 -8.85 1.27
CA ARG A 76 -22.55 -8.93 -0.18
C ARG A 76 -22.66 -10.36 -0.69
N GLY A 77 -22.55 -11.37 0.18
CA GLY A 77 -22.59 -12.77 -0.20
C GLY A 77 -21.34 -13.24 -0.98
N LEU A 78 -20.22 -12.54 -0.85
CA LEU A 78 -18.94 -12.93 -1.46
C LEU A 78 -18.11 -13.79 -0.49
N SER A 79 -17.33 -14.71 -1.04
CA SER A 79 -16.36 -15.51 -0.28
C SER A 79 -15.36 -14.63 0.45
N GLN A 80 -15.06 -14.94 1.71
CA GLN A 80 -14.04 -14.20 2.47
C GLN A 80 -12.64 -14.46 1.89
N LEU A 81 -11.81 -13.42 1.92
CA LEU A 81 -10.42 -13.48 1.47
C LEU A 81 -9.54 -14.06 2.58
N GLN A 82 -8.56 -14.87 2.20
CA GLN A 82 -7.45 -15.22 3.09
C GLN A 82 -6.62 -13.97 3.40
N VAL A 83 -6.55 -13.60 4.68
CA VAL A 83 -5.81 -12.41 5.12
C VAL A 83 -4.39 -12.80 5.48
N GLU A 84 -3.43 -12.36 4.65
CA GLU A 84 -2.00 -12.57 4.89
C GLU A 84 -1.39 -11.30 5.47
N VAL A 85 -0.85 -11.39 6.69
CA VAL A 85 -0.27 -10.25 7.39
C VAL A 85 1.24 -10.27 7.26
N VAL A 86 1.80 -9.22 6.66
CA VAL A 86 3.25 -9.00 6.56
C VAL A 86 3.74 -8.05 7.64
N ASP A 87 4.96 -8.31 8.12
CA ASP A 87 5.62 -7.50 9.12
C ASP A 87 6.07 -6.13 8.59
N LEU A 88 6.17 -5.17 9.51
CA LEU A 88 6.77 -3.87 9.22
C LEU A 88 8.29 -3.98 9.21
N LEU A 89 8.92 -3.20 8.33
CA LEU A 89 10.37 -3.11 8.27
C LEU A 89 10.87 -2.01 9.22
N PHE A 90 11.95 -2.33 9.91
CA PHE A 90 12.68 -1.43 10.81
C PHE A 90 14.08 -1.20 10.23
N GLU A 91 14.65 -0.03 10.48
CA GLU A 91 16.02 0.26 10.09
C GLU A 91 16.99 -0.43 11.06
N ASP A 92 18.08 -1.00 10.54
CA ASP A 92 19.03 -1.76 11.36
C ASP A 92 19.56 -0.91 12.52
N GLY A 93 19.35 -1.42 13.75
CA GLY A 93 19.78 -0.74 14.99
C GLY A 93 18.84 0.36 15.51
N ASN A 94 17.68 0.58 14.88
CA ASN A 94 16.67 1.53 15.33
C ASN A 94 15.32 0.83 15.63
N SER A 95 14.59 1.32 16.63
CA SER A 95 13.22 0.85 16.95
C SER A 95 12.15 1.57 16.13
N GLU A 96 12.51 2.61 15.37
CA GLU A 96 11.59 3.32 14.49
C GLU A 96 11.34 2.54 13.19
N LYS A 97 10.05 2.37 12.85
CA LYS A 97 9.63 1.78 11.58
C LYS A 97 10.09 2.63 10.40
N ILE A 98 10.43 2.00 9.29
CA ILE A 98 10.62 2.72 8.03
C ILE A 98 9.24 3.18 7.56
N SER A 99 9.05 4.49 7.44
CA SER A 99 7.79 5.08 6.97
C SER A 99 8.04 6.16 5.94
N SER A 100 7.07 6.36 5.05
CA SER A 100 7.20 7.38 4.00
C SER A 100 7.31 8.81 4.56
N ALA A 101 6.80 9.07 5.76
CA ALA A 101 6.93 10.38 6.41
C ALA A 101 8.39 10.65 6.80
N ILE A 102 9.04 9.66 7.42
CA ILE A 102 10.46 9.74 7.81
C ILE A 102 11.36 9.92 6.58
N LEU A 103 11.09 9.18 5.50
CA LEU A 103 11.86 9.30 4.26
C LEU A 103 11.75 10.70 3.65
N ARG A 104 10.53 11.24 3.55
CA ARG A 104 10.31 12.61 3.05
C ARG A 104 10.95 13.68 3.94
N GLU A 105 10.91 13.51 5.26
CA GLU A 105 11.59 14.41 6.18
C GLU A 105 13.12 14.40 5.97
N ARG A 106 13.71 13.21 5.79
CA ARG A 106 15.14 13.07 5.50
C ARG A 106 15.53 13.74 4.19
N GLU A 107 14.72 13.59 3.14
CA GLU A 107 14.93 14.28 1.85
C GLU A 107 15.00 15.80 2.03
N VAL A 108 14.03 16.40 2.74
CA VAL A 108 14.02 17.84 3.04
C VAL A 108 15.26 18.28 3.80
N LYS A 109 15.68 17.49 4.80
CA LYS A 109 16.88 17.80 5.60
C LYS A 109 18.13 17.76 4.74
N GLN A 110 18.26 16.82 3.81
CA GLN A 110 19.43 16.72 2.93
C GLN A 110 19.50 17.85 1.89
N THR A 111 18.36 18.32 1.37
CA THR A 111 18.33 19.45 0.41
C THR A 111 18.72 20.79 1.05
N LYS A 112 18.64 20.94 2.38
CA LYS A 112 19.03 22.17 3.11
C LYS A 112 20.51 22.26 3.44
N VAL A 113 21.33 21.26 3.12
CA VAL A 113 22.76 21.19 3.44
C VAL A 113 23.65 21.46 2.20
N GLY A 114 23.07 21.81 1.05
CA GLY A 114 23.78 22.27 -0.15
C GLY A 114 23.47 23.72 -0.47
#